data_AF-A0A974E1F1-F1
#
_entry.id   AF-A0A974E1F1-F1
#
_cell.length_a   1.000
_cell.length_b   1.000
_cell.length_c   1.000
_cell.angle_alpha   90.00
_cell.angle_beta   90.00
_cell.angle_gamma   90.00
#
_symmetry.space_group_name_H-M   'P 1'
#
loop_
_entity.id
_entity.type
_entity.pdbx_description
1 polymer ?
#
loop_
_entity_poly.entity_id
_entity_poly.type
_entity_poly.pdbx_seq_one_letter_code
_entity_poly.pdbx_strand_id
1 'polypeptide(L)'
;MGSLFRSEAMCLAQLFLQSGSAYDCVSELGEMGLAEFRDLNPQVSAFQRKYVGEVKKCEEMERILGYLVQEIQKANIPVPEESLTPEAPLPKHVLNIQEQLQKLEVDLREVNKNKEKLQKNLLEMTEYTYMLRVSNYLVHRSNEHETSANSTYEEFPMLEKESFMDYTCMQRLGAKLGFVSGLVYRAKLESFEKMLWRVCKGYTVLAYQELDEYLLHPDT
;
A
#
# COMPACT_ATOMS: atom_id res chain seq x y z
N MET A 1 -22.20 39.43 -32.49
CA MET A 1 -22.89 39.21 -33.79
C MET A 1 -21.81 39.05 -34.85
N GLY A 2 -21.25 37.84 -34.98
CA GLY A 2 -20.09 37.58 -35.83
C GLY A 2 -20.48 37.30 -37.28
N SER A 3 -19.69 37.80 -38.23
CA SER A 3 -19.82 37.48 -39.65
C SER A 3 -19.18 36.10 -39.91
N LEU A 4 -19.94 35.14 -40.43
CA LEU A 4 -19.43 33.79 -40.75
C LEU A 4 -18.40 33.76 -41.90
N PHE A 5 -18.26 34.85 -42.65
CA PHE A 5 -17.49 34.89 -43.89
C PHE A 5 -16.12 35.58 -43.79
N ARG A 6 -15.85 36.35 -42.73
CA ARG A 6 -14.59 37.09 -42.52
C ARG A 6 -14.26 37.19 -41.03
N SER A 7 -12.97 37.19 -40.71
CA SER A 7 -12.46 37.41 -39.36
C SER A 7 -12.94 38.75 -38.78
N GLU A 8 -13.12 38.79 -37.46
CA GLU A 8 -13.45 40.03 -36.75
C GLU A 8 -12.27 41.01 -36.75
N ALA A 9 -12.57 42.31 -36.65
CA ALA A 9 -11.56 43.34 -36.62
C ALA A 9 -10.81 43.31 -35.28
N MET A 10 -9.50 43.07 -35.34
CA MET A 10 -8.63 43.04 -34.17
C MET A 10 -7.94 44.39 -33.94
N CYS A 11 -7.70 44.73 -32.67
CA CYS A 11 -6.97 45.93 -32.28
C CYS A 11 -5.74 45.54 -31.43
N LEU A 12 -4.60 46.19 -31.68
CA LEU A 12 -3.42 46.05 -30.83
C LEU A 12 -3.44 47.16 -29.78
N ALA A 13 -3.51 46.78 -28.51
CA ALA A 13 -3.44 47.69 -27.38
C ALA A 13 -2.19 47.42 -26.54
N GLN A 14 -1.67 48.45 -25.88
CA GLN A 14 -0.58 48.33 -24.92
C GLN A 14 -1.14 48.58 -23.51
N LEU A 15 -0.91 47.63 -22.62
CA LEU A 15 -1.41 47.65 -21.25
C LEU A 15 -0.29 48.07 -20.29
N PHE A 16 -0.53 49.10 -19.48
CA PHE A 16 0.37 49.51 -18.40
C PHE A 16 -0.29 49.22 -17.06
N LEU A 17 0.23 48.23 -16.33
CA LEU A 17 -0.29 47.81 -15.03
C LEU A 17 0.68 48.14 -13.90
N GLN A 18 0.15 48.68 -12.82
CA GLN A 18 0.88 48.74 -11.55
C GLN A 18 0.94 47.36 -10.93
N SER A 19 2.09 46.99 -10.34
CA SER A 19 2.29 45.65 -9.77
C SER A 19 1.28 45.26 -8.68
N GLY A 20 0.70 46.22 -7.97
CA GLY A 20 -0.29 45.96 -6.91
C GLY A 20 -1.69 45.60 -7.43
N SER A 21 -2.06 46.08 -8.62
CA SER A 21 -3.37 45.83 -9.23
C SER A 21 -3.30 44.87 -10.42
N ALA A 22 -2.08 44.45 -10.79
CA ALA A 22 -1.87 43.61 -11.95
C ALA A 22 -2.60 42.26 -11.85
N TYR A 23 -2.72 41.70 -10.65
CA TYR A 23 -3.45 40.45 -10.43
C TYR A 23 -4.93 40.61 -10.76
N ASP A 24 -5.60 41.56 -10.11
CA ASP A 24 -7.04 41.79 -10.26
C ASP A 24 -7.41 42.16 -11.70
N CYS A 25 -6.64 43.06 -12.34
CA CYS A 25 -6.90 43.44 -13.73
C CYS A 25 -6.72 42.28 -14.73
N VAL A 26 -5.73 41.41 -14.51
CA VAL A 26 -5.51 40.25 -15.38
C VAL A 26 -6.57 39.17 -15.13
N SER A 27 -7.02 39.03 -13.88
CA SER A 27 -8.12 38.15 -13.48
C SER A 27 -9.41 38.49 -14.23
N GLU A 28 -9.86 39.75 -14.13
CA GLU A 28 -11.06 40.24 -14.82
C GLU A 28 -10.92 40.09 -16.35
N LEU A 29 -9.75 40.42 -16.90
CA LEU A 29 -9.49 40.27 -18.34
C LEU A 29 -9.53 38.80 -18.80
N GLY A 30 -9.06 37.89 -17.96
CA GLY A 30 -9.10 36.45 -18.19
C GLY A 30 -10.52 35.90 -18.20
N GLU A 31 -11.37 36.38 -17.31
CA GLU A 31 -12.80 36.02 -17.25
C GLU A 31 -13.58 36.53 -18.47
N MET A 32 -13.23 37.72 -18.98
CA MET A 32 -13.81 38.22 -20.22
C MET A 32 -13.40 37.37 -21.45
N GLY A 33 -12.19 36.81 -21.47
CA GLY A 33 -11.73 35.90 -22.53
C GLY A 33 -11.56 36.56 -23.91
N LEU A 34 -11.40 37.89 -23.98
CA LEU A 34 -11.36 38.66 -25.23
C LEU A 34 -9.95 39.09 -25.66
N ALA A 35 -8.93 38.79 -24.86
CA ALA A 35 -7.57 39.27 -25.08
C ALA A 35 -6.59 38.13 -25.38
N GLU A 36 -5.75 38.32 -26.41
CA GLU A 36 -4.62 37.47 -26.71
C GLU A 36 -3.32 38.21 -26.36
N PHE A 37 -2.51 37.63 -25.46
CA PHE A 37 -1.24 38.22 -25.04
C PHE A 37 -0.10 37.80 -25.98
N ARG A 38 0.70 38.78 -26.41
CA ARG A 38 1.95 38.54 -27.15
C ARG A 38 3.13 38.47 -26.20
N ASP A 39 4.03 37.51 -26.43
CA ASP A 39 5.27 37.40 -25.66
C ASP A 39 6.22 38.56 -25.98
N LEU A 40 6.42 39.45 -25.01
CA LEU A 40 7.39 40.55 -25.10
C LEU A 40 8.82 40.13 -24.70
N ASN A 41 9.00 38.93 -24.14
CA ASN A 41 10.27 38.43 -23.64
C ASN A 41 10.66 37.07 -24.28
N PRO A 42 10.71 36.95 -25.62
CA PRO A 42 11.05 35.68 -26.28
C PRO A 42 12.50 35.25 -26.04
N GLN A 43 13.41 36.21 -25.83
CA GLN A 43 14.83 35.94 -25.53
C GLN A 43 15.08 35.46 -24.08
N VAL A 44 14.09 35.53 -23.19
CA VAL A 44 14.25 35.15 -21.79
C VAL A 44 13.72 33.74 -21.58
N SER A 45 14.61 32.85 -21.10
CA SER A 45 14.25 31.47 -20.74
C SER A 45 13.12 31.44 -19.70
N ALA A 46 12.25 30.45 -19.79
CA ALA A 46 11.10 30.29 -18.89
C ALA A 46 11.50 30.38 -17.41
N PHE A 47 12.64 29.81 -17.02
CA PHE A 47 13.14 29.79 -15.63
C PHE A 47 13.62 31.14 -15.08
N GLN A 48 13.94 32.09 -15.96
CA GLN A 48 14.42 33.41 -15.59
C GLN A 48 13.30 34.46 -15.56
N ARG A 49 12.06 34.05 -15.86
CA ARG A 49 10.90 34.95 -15.84
C ARG A 49 10.51 35.30 -14.41
N LYS A 50 9.89 36.46 -14.23
CA LYS A 50 9.58 37.05 -12.92
C LYS A 50 8.68 36.18 -12.02
N TYR A 51 7.71 35.46 -12.60
CA TYR A 51 6.67 34.74 -11.83
C TYR A 51 6.87 33.22 -11.75
N VAL A 52 8.07 32.71 -12.04
CA VAL A 52 8.37 31.27 -12.01
C VAL A 52 8.11 30.65 -10.65
N GLY A 53 8.39 31.38 -9.57
CA GLY A 53 8.14 30.90 -8.21
C GLY A 53 6.65 30.63 -7.95
N GLU A 54 5.77 31.51 -8.42
CA GLU A 54 4.32 31.35 -8.25
C GLU A 54 3.78 30.21 -9.12
N VAL A 55 4.29 30.08 -10.37
CA VAL A 55 3.93 28.96 -11.25
C VAL A 55 4.30 27.62 -10.61
N LYS A 56 5.50 27.51 -10.02
CA LYS A 56 5.93 26.29 -9.32
C LYS A 56 5.07 25.96 -8.10
N LYS A 57 4.56 26.96 -7.37
CA LYS A 57 3.62 26.72 -6.27
C LYS A 57 2.31 26.13 -6.78
N CYS A 58 1.79 26.66 -7.89
CA CYS A 58 0.57 26.12 -8.52
C CYS A 58 0.78 24.70 -9.04
N GLU A 59 1.92 24.42 -9.68
CA GLU A 59 2.30 23.07 -10.13
C GLU A 59 2.34 22.07 -8.96
N GLU A 60 2.86 22.47 -7.81
CA GLU A 60 2.87 21.62 -6.61
C GLU A 60 1.46 21.40 -6.04
N MET A 61 0.60 22.42 -6.03
CA MET A 61 -0.81 22.23 -5.64
C MET A 61 -1.55 21.29 -6.59
N GLU A 62 -1.29 21.40 -7.89
CA GLU A 62 -1.86 20.50 -8.91
C GLU A 62 -1.39 19.06 -8.70
N ARG A 63 -0.10 18.85 -8.37
CA ARG A 63 0.44 17.53 -7.99
C ARG A 63 -0.33 16.93 -6.80
N ILE A 64 -0.59 17.73 -5.76
CA ILE A 64 -1.34 17.29 -4.57
C ILE A 64 -2.78 16.95 -4.95
N LEU A 65 -3.46 17.81 -5.71
CA LEU A 65 -4.82 17.55 -6.18
C LEU A 65 -4.91 16.27 -7.02
N GLY A 66 -3.94 16.04 -7.92
CA GLY A 66 -3.84 14.81 -8.70
C GLY A 66 -3.73 13.56 -7.82
N TYR A 67 -2.95 13.62 -6.74
CA TYR A 67 -2.88 12.54 -5.74
C TYR A 67 -4.23 12.33 -5.04
N LEU A 68 -4.89 13.39 -4.60
CA LEU A 68 -6.20 13.31 -3.94
C LEU A 68 -7.27 12.69 -4.84
N VAL A 69 -7.32 13.09 -6.11
CA VAL A 69 -8.25 12.52 -7.09
C VAL A 69 -8.03 11.02 -7.26
N GLN A 70 -6.78 10.56 -7.33
CA GLN A 70 -6.46 9.13 -7.39
C GLN A 70 -6.94 8.39 -6.15
N GLU A 71 -6.78 8.95 -4.95
CA GLU A 71 -7.23 8.35 -3.70
C GLU A 71 -8.76 8.29 -3.60
N ILE A 72 -9.47 9.33 -4.07
CA ILE A 72 -10.94 9.35 -4.16
C ILE A 72 -11.45 8.28 -5.13
N GLN A 73 -10.78 8.13 -6.28
CA GLN A 73 -11.10 7.08 -7.25
C GLN A 73 -10.90 5.68 -6.67
N LYS A 74 -9.79 5.44 -5.94
CA LYS A 74 -9.54 4.18 -5.22
C LYS A 74 -10.62 3.89 -4.18
N ALA A 75 -11.15 4.92 -3.54
CA ALA A 75 -12.24 4.81 -2.56
C ALA A 75 -13.64 4.68 -3.19
N ASN A 76 -13.76 4.74 -4.53
CA ASN A 76 -15.03 4.74 -5.26
C ASN A 76 -16.03 5.81 -4.78
N ILE A 77 -15.53 6.98 -4.40
CA ILE A 77 -16.37 8.11 -3.99
C ILE A 77 -16.74 8.91 -5.25
N PRO A 78 -18.03 9.15 -5.54
CA PRO A 78 -18.44 9.94 -6.68
C PRO A 78 -18.06 11.41 -6.47
N VAL A 79 -17.24 11.96 -7.36
CA VAL A 79 -16.92 13.39 -7.38
C VAL A 79 -18.05 14.12 -8.12
N PRO A 80 -18.67 15.15 -7.51
CA PRO A 80 -19.64 15.98 -8.22
C PRO A 80 -18.95 16.69 -9.39
N GLU A 81 -19.49 16.52 -10.61
CA GLU A 81 -19.06 17.33 -11.76
C GLU A 81 -19.74 18.69 -11.67
N GLU A 82 -19.05 19.69 -11.14
CA GLU A 82 -19.50 21.08 -11.24
C GLU A 82 -19.24 21.60 -12.66
N SER A 83 -20.30 22.02 -13.34
CA SER A 83 -20.27 22.44 -14.76
C SER A 83 -19.79 23.87 -14.98
N LEU A 84 -19.50 24.62 -13.91
CA LEU A 84 -19.14 26.03 -13.97
C LEU A 84 -17.66 26.18 -13.64
N THR A 85 -16.90 26.81 -14.53
CA THR A 85 -15.56 27.29 -14.22
C THR A 85 -15.69 28.34 -13.11
N PRO A 86 -15.12 28.11 -11.91
CA PRO A 86 -15.21 29.07 -10.82
C PRO A 86 -14.48 30.37 -11.18
N GLU A 87 -14.93 31.46 -10.57
CA GLU A 87 -14.25 32.76 -10.63
C GLU A 87 -12.83 32.63 -10.07
N ALA A 88 -11.91 33.43 -10.60
CA ALA A 88 -10.51 33.36 -10.18
C ALA A 88 -10.38 33.77 -8.70
N PRO A 89 -9.74 32.95 -7.85
CA PRO A 89 -9.67 33.21 -6.42
C PRO A 89 -8.74 34.37 -6.09
N LEU A 90 -9.05 35.13 -5.04
CA LEU A 90 -8.15 36.16 -4.52
C LEU A 90 -6.78 35.57 -4.09
N PRO A 91 -5.66 36.32 -4.20
CA PRO A 91 -4.33 35.81 -3.85
C PRO A 91 -4.21 35.26 -2.42
N LYS A 92 -4.96 35.85 -1.47
CA LYS A 92 -5.01 35.38 -0.08
C LYS A 92 -5.66 34.00 0.04
N HIS A 93 -6.68 33.73 -0.77
CA HIS A 93 -7.37 32.45 -0.77
C HIS A 93 -6.48 31.36 -1.35
N VAL A 94 -5.68 31.67 -2.38
CA VAL A 94 -4.69 30.74 -2.95
C VAL A 94 -3.71 30.24 -1.89
N LEU A 95 -3.20 31.12 -1.04
CA LEU A 95 -2.30 30.71 0.05
C LEU A 95 -2.99 29.80 1.08
N ASN A 96 -4.22 30.11 1.46
CA ASN A 96 -4.98 29.27 2.39
C ASN A 96 -5.27 27.89 1.78
N ILE A 97 -5.67 27.84 0.50
CA ILE A 97 -5.87 26.59 -0.24
C ILE A 97 -4.56 25.79 -0.27
N GLN A 98 -3.42 26.44 -0.52
CA GLN A 98 -2.12 25.79 -0.52
C GLN A 98 -1.82 25.13 0.84
N GLU A 99 -1.98 25.85 1.95
CA GLU A 99 -1.76 25.32 3.30
C GLU A 99 -2.70 24.15 3.62
N GLN A 100 -3.98 24.27 3.24
CA GLN A 100 -4.97 23.22 3.43
C GLN A 100 -4.64 21.97 2.61
N LEU A 101 -4.23 22.12 1.35
CA LEU A 101 -3.84 21.01 0.49
C LEU A 101 -2.61 20.29 1.03
N GLN A 102 -1.59 21.02 1.47
CA GLN A 102 -0.38 20.43 2.06
C GLN A 102 -0.69 19.64 3.32
N LYS A 103 -1.54 20.20 4.21
CA LYS A 103 -1.98 19.49 5.41
C LYS A 103 -2.74 18.22 5.05
N LEU A 104 -3.67 18.31 4.09
CA LEU A 104 -4.47 17.17 3.65
C LEU A 104 -3.61 16.06 3.02
N GLU A 105 -2.56 16.41 2.26
CA GLU A 105 -1.62 15.42 1.71
C GLU A 105 -0.93 14.64 2.84
N VAL A 106 -0.43 15.34 3.86
CA VAL A 106 0.27 14.72 5.00
C VAL A 106 -0.67 13.82 5.77
N ASP A 107 -1.85 14.34 6.14
CA ASP A 107 -2.85 13.61 6.91
C ASP A 107 -3.30 12.35 6.16
N LEU A 108 -3.59 12.45 4.86
CA LEU A 108 -4.07 11.31 4.07
C LEU A 108 -2.97 10.27 3.87
N ARG A 109 -1.72 10.69 3.63
CA ARG A 109 -0.58 9.78 3.50
C ARG A 109 -0.33 9.02 4.81
N GLU A 110 -0.46 9.69 5.95
CA GLU A 110 -0.35 9.05 7.27
C GLU A 110 -1.48 8.05 7.51
N VAL A 111 -2.73 8.44 7.23
CA VAL A 111 -3.90 7.57 7.38
C VAL A 111 -3.77 6.32 6.51
N ASN A 112 -3.34 6.47 5.26
CA ASN A 112 -3.12 5.33 4.36
C ASN A 112 -2.03 4.39 4.87
N LYS A 113 -0.89 4.93 5.32
CA LYS A 113 0.18 4.12 5.92
C LYS A 113 -0.29 3.39 7.18
N ASN A 114 -1.10 4.04 8.00
CA ASN A 114 -1.67 3.45 9.20
C ASN A 114 -2.70 2.36 8.85
N LYS A 115 -3.52 2.56 7.82
CA LYS A 115 -4.47 1.58 7.30
C LYS A 115 -3.76 0.33 6.79
N GLU A 116 -2.72 0.48 5.96
CA GLU A 116 -1.92 -0.65 5.45
C GLU A 116 -1.27 -1.43 6.59
N LYS A 117 -0.66 -0.73 7.56
CA LYS A 117 -0.07 -1.36 8.74
C LYS A 117 -1.10 -2.12 9.57
N LEU A 118 -2.29 -1.54 9.76
CA LEU A 118 -3.37 -2.18 10.50
C LEU A 118 -3.89 -3.42 9.77
N GLN A 119 -4.05 -3.36 8.45
CA GLN A 119 -4.45 -4.50 7.62
C GLN A 119 -3.44 -5.64 7.72
N LYS A 120 -2.14 -5.33 7.64
CA LYS A 120 -1.07 -6.33 7.83
C LYS A 120 -1.12 -6.96 9.22
N ASN A 121 -1.22 -6.16 10.27
CA ASN A 121 -1.31 -6.66 11.64
C ASN A 121 -2.55 -7.54 11.85
N LEU A 122 -3.70 -7.16 11.28
CA LEU A 122 -4.94 -7.94 11.37
C LEU A 122 -4.76 -9.31 10.71
N LEU A 123 -4.14 -9.34 9.53
CA LEU A 123 -3.86 -10.55 8.79
C LEU A 123 -2.92 -11.47 9.56
N GLU A 124 -1.80 -10.95 10.07
CA GLU A 124 -0.87 -11.71 10.93
C GLU A 124 -1.57 -12.29 12.16
N MET A 125 -2.40 -11.50 12.85
CA MET A 125 -3.15 -11.96 14.03
C MET A 125 -4.21 -13.02 13.68
N THR A 126 -4.81 -12.91 12.50
CA THR A 126 -5.78 -13.89 11.99
C THR A 126 -5.07 -15.21 11.69
N GLU A 127 -3.92 -15.17 11.04
CA GLU A 127 -3.04 -16.32 10.80
C GLU A 127 -2.64 -17.01 12.12
N TYR A 128 -2.16 -16.24 13.11
CA TYR A 128 -1.83 -16.79 14.42
C TYR A 128 -3.04 -17.43 15.11
N THR A 129 -4.22 -16.83 15.00
CA THR A 129 -5.45 -17.39 15.59
C THR A 129 -5.78 -18.75 14.98
N TYR A 130 -5.68 -18.88 13.65
CA TYR A 130 -5.88 -20.15 12.96
C TYR A 130 -4.82 -21.18 13.35
N MET A 131 -3.55 -20.78 13.37
CA MET A 131 -2.44 -21.66 13.79
C MET A 131 -2.64 -22.20 15.20
N LEU A 132 -3.07 -21.35 16.15
CA LEU A 132 -3.33 -21.78 17.53
C LEU A 132 -4.51 -22.75 17.62
N ARG A 133 -5.59 -22.53 16.87
CA ARG A 133 -6.75 -23.45 16.82
C ARG A 133 -6.35 -24.82 16.29
N VAL A 134 -5.65 -24.86 15.15
CA VAL A 134 -5.20 -26.12 14.51
C VAL A 134 -4.16 -26.82 15.39
N SER A 135 -3.18 -26.09 15.94
CA SER A 135 -2.16 -26.68 16.83
C SER A 135 -2.80 -27.30 18.07
N ASN A 136 -3.77 -26.60 18.70
CA ASN A 136 -4.51 -27.17 19.82
C ASN A 136 -5.26 -28.43 19.40
N TYR A 137 -5.97 -28.42 18.28
CA TYR A 137 -6.69 -29.59 17.77
C TYR A 137 -5.75 -30.79 17.53
N LEU A 138 -4.63 -30.59 16.86
CA LEU A 138 -3.67 -31.66 16.55
C LEU A 138 -3.02 -32.24 17.82
N VAL A 139 -2.63 -31.39 18.78
CA VAL A 139 -2.04 -31.83 20.06
C VAL A 139 -3.04 -32.61 20.91
N HIS A 140 -4.31 -32.19 20.95
CA HIS A 140 -5.34 -32.94 21.68
C HIS A 140 -5.64 -34.28 20.98
N ARG A 141 -5.64 -34.32 19.64
CA ARG A 141 -5.87 -35.55 18.87
C ARG A 141 -4.75 -36.59 19.04
N SER A 142 -3.49 -36.17 19.17
CA SER A 142 -2.38 -37.09 19.45
C SER A 142 -2.51 -37.76 20.82
N ASN A 143 -2.97 -37.05 21.85
CA ASN A 143 -3.17 -37.61 23.18
C ASN A 143 -4.26 -38.70 23.21
N GLU A 144 -5.32 -38.56 22.40
CA GLU A 144 -6.40 -39.56 22.32
C GLU A 144 -5.97 -40.84 21.55
N HIS A 145 -5.12 -40.71 20.52
CA HIS A 145 -4.60 -41.84 19.75
C HIS A 145 -3.50 -42.63 20.50
N GLU A 146 -2.73 -41.99 21.38
CA GLU A 146 -1.80 -42.71 22.26
C GLU A 146 -2.53 -43.55 23.33
N THR A 147 -3.76 -43.19 23.70
CA THR A 147 -4.54 -43.96 24.69
C THR A 147 -5.21 -45.22 24.07
N SER A 148 -5.22 -45.34 22.74
CA SER A 148 -5.93 -46.42 22.02
C SER A 148 -5.03 -47.31 21.15
N ALA A 149 -3.73 -47.03 21.04
CA ALA A 149 -2.77 -47.87 20.31
C ALA A 149 -2.14 -48.98 21.18
N ASN A 150 -2.96 -49.89 21.70
CA ASN A 150 -2.52 -51.24 22.09
C ASN A 150 -2.36 -52.12 20.82
N SER A 151 -1.42 -51.78 19.94
CA SER A 151 -1.13 -52.62 18.76
C SER A 151 0.36 -52.75 18.54
N THR A 152 0.91 -53.81 19.14
CA THR A 152 1.83 -54.77 18.51
C THR A 152 2.87 -54.16 17.55
N TYR A 153 3.98 -53.66 18.10
CA TYR A 153 5.21 -53.49 17.33
C TYR A 153 6.14 -54.64 17.67
N GLU A 154 6.55 -55.38 16.65
CA GLU A 154 7.50 -56.48 16.74
C GLU A 154 8.83 -56.02 17.35
N GLU A 155 9.29 -56.84 18.28
CA GLU A 155 10.53 -56.75 19.03
C GLU A 155 11.72 -56.95 18.08
N PHE A 156 12.47 -55.88 17.79
CA PHE A 156 13.74 -56.00 17.07
C PHE A 156 14.82 -56.61 17.98
N PRO A 157 15.61 -57.62 17.53
CA PRO A 157 16.60 -58.25 18.37
C PRO A 157 17.76 -57.31 18.68
N MET A 158 18.05 -57.19 19.97
CA MET A 158 19.11 -56.39 20.57
C MET A 158 20.50 -56.88 20.13
N LEU A 159 21.22 -56.06 19.36
CA LEU A 159 22.63 -56.30 19.04
C LEU A 159 23.49 -55.81 20.23
N GLU A 160 24.03 -56.74 21.00
CA GLU A 160 24.93 -56.45 22.12
C GLU A 160 26.30 -55.93 21.66
N LYS A 161 26.69 -54.80 22.27
CA LYS A 161 28.03 -54.36 22.71
C LYS A 161 29.19 -54.33 21.71
N GLU A 162 29.74 -53.11 21.54
CA GLU A 162 31.10 -52.68 21.97
C GLU A 162 31.33 -51.24 21.47
N SER A 163 31.22 -50.20 22.29
CA SER A 163 32.23 -49.57 23.17
C SER A 163 32.58 -48.16 22.66
N PHE A 164 32.68 -47.20 23.59
CA PHE A 164 33.02 -45.77 23.43
C PHE A 164 31.93 -44.80 22.94
N MET A 165 30.91 -44.58 23.78
CA MET A 165 30.50 -43.24 24.27
C MET A 165 29.24 -43.42 25.13
N ASP A 166 29.34 -43.07 26.42
CA ASP A 166 28.24 -43.09 27.37
C ASP A 166 27.12 -42.11 26.98
N TYR A 167 26.20 -42.59 26.14
CA TYR A 167 24.86 -42.02 25.98
C TYR A 167 23.85 -43.08 26.40
N THR A 168 23.75 -43.22 27.72
CA THR A 168 22.64 -43.79 28.46
C THR A 168 21.32 -43.63 27.71
N CYS A 169 20.85 -44.77 27.21
CA CYS A 169 19.59 -45.01 26.54
C CYS A 169 18.42 -44.51 27.42
N MET A 170 17.57 -43.67 26.85
CA MET A 170 16.18 -43.39 27.27
C MET A 170 15.90 -42.85 28.69
N GLN A 171 16.89 -42.23 29.34
CA GLN A 171 16.63 -41.25 30.41
C GLN A 171 16.66 -39.79 29.92
N ARG A 172 16.63 -39.52 28.60
CA ARG A 172 17.08 -38.21 28.06
C ARG A 172 16.13 -37.38 27.21
N LEU A 173 14.85 -37.72 27.07
CA LEU A 173 13.88 -36.80 26.48
C LEU A 173 12.69 -36.54 27.43
N GLY A 174 13.01 -36.09 28.65
CA GLY A 174 12.28 -34.96 29.25
C GLY A 174 12.51 -33.65 28.47
N ALA A 175 12.76 -33.75 27.15
CA ALA A 175 12.75 -32.63 26.26
C ALA A 175 11.27 -32.36 26.00
N LYS A 176 10.79 -31.22 26.48
CA LYS A 176 9.63 -30.58 25.86
C LYS A 176 9.90 -30.59 24.36
N LEU A 177 9.23 -31.45 23.61
CA LEU A 177 9.29 -31.42 22.15
C LEU A 177 8.77 -30.03 21.76
N GLY A 178 9.68 -29.16 21.32
CA GLY A 178 9.28 -27.94 20.65
C GLY A 178 8.79 -28.33 19.26
N PHE A 179 7.50 -28.14 19.00
CA PHE A 179 6.99 -28.24 17.64
C PHE A 179 7.02 -26.85 17.00
N VAL A 180 7.30 -26.79 15.71
CA VAL A 180 7.19 -25.57 14.92
C VAL A 180 5.91 -25.69 14.12
N SER A 181 4.95 -24.80 14.37
CA SER A 181 3.77 -24.65 13.53
C SER A 181 3.98 -23.46 12.59
N GLY A 182 3.39 -23.53 11.39
CA GLY A 182 3.47 -22.49 10.38
C GLY A 182 2.41 -22.69 9.30
N LEU A 183 2.22 -21.65 8.48
CA LEU A 183 1.32 -21.69 7.33
C LEU A 183 2.15 -21.87 6.06
N VAL A 184 1.67 -22.74 5.17
CA VAL A 184 2.32 -23.03 3.88
C VAL A 184 1.27 -22.97 2.79
N TYR A 185 1.59 -22.33 1.67
CA TYR A 185 0.73 -22.34 0.48
C TYR A 185 0.49 -23.78 0.02
N ARG A 186 -0.77 -24.11 -0.28
CA ARG A 186 -1.17 -25.46 -0.72
C ARG A 186 -0.30 -25.96 -1.90
N ALA A 187 0.00 -25.08 -2.86
CA ALA A 187 0.85 -25.41 -4.02
C ALA A 187 2.31 -25.76 -3.66
N LYS A 188 2.82 -25.31 -2.51
CA LYS A 188 4.21 -25.55 -2.08
C LYS A 188 4.34 -26.70 -1.08
N LEU A 189 3.22 -27.30 -0.65
CA LEU A 189 3.19 -28.32 0.40
C LEU A 189 4.09 -29.52 0.07
N GLU A 190 3.94 -30.12 -1.11
CA GLU A 190 4.76 -31.27 -1.50
C GLU A 190 6.25 -30.96 -1.60
N SER A 191 6.58 -29.75 -2.08
CA SER A 191 7.97 -29.32 -2.22
C SER A 191 8.60 -29.10 -0.84
N PHE A 192 7.82 -28.56 0.10
CA PHE A 192 8.23 -28.36 1.48
C PHE A 192 8.45 -29.70 2.20
N GLU A 193 7.55 -30.67 2.04
CA GLU A 193 7.69 -32.01 2.62
C GLU A 193 8.92 -32.74 2.09
N LYS A 194 9.13 -32.75 0.77
CA LYS A 194 10.32 -33.36 0.14
C LYS A 194 11.62 -32.71 0.62
N MET A 195 11.61 -31.39 0.85
CA MET A 195 12.74 -30.67 1.42
C MET A 195 13.00 -31.08 2.87
N LEU A 196 11.96 -31.09 3.72
CA LEU A 196 12.07 -31.48 5.12
C LEU A 196 12.61 -32.91 5.25
N TRP A 197 12.08 -33.84 4.46
CA TRP A 197 12.50 -35.24 4.47
C TRP A 197 13.99 -35.40 4.15
N ARG A 198 14.49 -34.66 3.16
CA ARG A 198 15.91 -34.67 2.78
C ARG A 198 16.81 -34.08 3.86
N VAL A 199 16.41 -32.94 4.45
CA VAL A 199 17.19 -32.24 5.48
C VAL A 199 17.26 -33.05 6.77
N CYS A 200 16.13 -33.62 7.19
CA CYS A 200 16.01 -34.41 8.41
C CYS A 200 16.39 -35.89 8.21
N LYS A 201 16.92 -36.26 7.04
CA LYS A 201 17.36 -37.63 6.69
C LYS A 201 16.28 -38.71 6.96
N GLY A 202 15.03 -38.38 6.66
CA GLY A 202 13.88 -39.27 6.86
C GLY A 202 13.25 -39.25 8.26
N TYR A 203 13.82 -38.53 9.23
CA TYR A 203 13.24 -38.38 10.56
C TYR A 203 12.35 -37.13 10.65
N THR A 204 11.19 -37.14 9.99
CA THR A 204 10.23 -36.02 9.99
C THR A 204 8.85 -36.48 10.43
N VAL A 205 8.28 -35.78 11.43
CA VAL A 205 6.86 -35.90 11.79
C VAL A 205 6.18 -34.62 11.32
N LEU A 206 5.42 -34.72 10.22
CA LEU A 206 4.68 -33.61 9.65
C LEU A 206 3.18 -33.87 9.83
N ALA A 207 2.47 -32.91 10.43
CA ALA A 207 1.02 -32.89 10.48
C ALA A 207 0.54 -31.57 9.87
N TYR A 208 -0.42 -31.65 8.95
CA TYR A 208 -1.03 -30.49 8.34
C TYR A 208 -2.55 -30.66 8.31
N GLN A 209 -3.25 -29.53 8.31
CA GLN A 209 -4.70 -29.45 8.14
C GLN A 209 -4.97 -28.31 7.16
N GLU A 210 -5.82 -28.56 6.17
CA GLU A 210 -6.23 -27.53 5.25
C GLU A 210 -7.17 -26.55 5.95
N LEU A 211 -6.96 -25.25 5.71
CA LEU A 211 -7.88 -24.20 6.15
C LEU A 211 -8.99 -24.03 5.12
N ASP A 212 -10.24 -24.11 5.55
CA ASP A 212 -11.41 -23.93 4.66
C ASP A 212 -11.56 -22.48 4.16
N GLU A 213 -11.05 -21.51 4.93
CA GLU A 213 -11.05 -20.09 4.55
C GLU A 213 -9.78 -19.70 3.79
N TYR A 214 -9.96 -19.03 2.65
CA TYR A 214 -8.86 -18.41 1.92
C TYR A 214 -8.44 -17.12 2.62
N LEU A 215 -7.26 -17.13 3.25
CA LEU A 215 -6.64 -15.93 3.76
C LEU A 215 -6.11 -15.09 2.59
N LEU A 216 -6.46 -13.81 2.59
CA LEU A 216 -5.86 -12.83 1.68
C LEU A 216 -4.35 -12.81 1.92
N HIS A 217 -3.55 -12.64 0.88
CA HIS A 217 -2.10 -12.57 1.02
C HIS A 217 -1.71 -11.16 1.46
N PRO A 218 -0.71 -10.96 2.33
CA PRO A 218 -0.20 -9.62 2.64
C PRO A 218 0.40 -8.87 1.44
N ASP A 219 0.66 -9.55 0.31
CA ASP A 219 1.35 -9.02 -0.88
C ASP A 219 0.50 -9.14 -2.15
N THR A 220 -0.79 -9.51 -2.06
CA THR A 220 -1.73 -9.60 -3.19
C THR A 220 -3.03 -8.89 -2.84
#